data_AF-A0A2M9K462-F1
#
_entry.id   AF-A0A2M9K462-F1
#
_cell.length_a   1.000
_cell.length_b   1.000
_cell.length_c   1.000
_cell.angle_alpha   90.00
_cell.angle_beta   90.00
_cell.angle_gamma   90.00
#
_symmetry.space_group_name_H-M   'P 1'
#
loop_
_entity.id
_entity.type
_entity.pdbx_description
1 polymer ?
#
loop_
_entity_poly.entity_id
_entity_poly.type
_entity_poly.pdbx_seq_one_letter_code
_entity_poly.pdbx_strand_id
1 'polypeptide(L)'
;MSRMAQVLVLARYEDDVMEPLTRYDESRTWRGRFERIPGWFVGGWYIEFFRERQRVGILKDLEALPWNQPECVQVMLHDEDDDCFGLWMFREGKLVELPLQGTERFHQPAPPTQEYAPSPGSLFRTDVGHTWLPEHTPEELRDPRPAW
;
A
#
# COMPACT_ATOMS: atom_id res chain seq x y z
N MET A 1 -18.25 4.71 -2.28
CA MET A 1 -17.97 5.44 -1.02
C MET A 1 -16.59 6.06 -1.14
N SER A 2 -16.35 7.20 -0.49
CA SER A 2 -14.99 7.74 -0.33
C SER A 2 -14.27 6.84 0.65
N ARG A 3 -13.07 6.39 0.32
CA ARG A 3 -12.19 5.64 1.22
C ARG A 3 -10.80 6.12 0.94
N MET A 4 -10.26 6.90 1.88
CA MET A 4 -8.97 7.53 1.69
C MET A 4 -7.87 6.50 1.87
N ALA A 5 -6.84 6.58 1.02
CA ALA A 5 -5.65 5.76 1.17
C ALA A 5 -4.42 6.60 0.85
N GLN A 6 -3.36 6.44 1.61
CA GLN A 6 -2.10 7.12 1.44
C GLN A 6 -0.97 6.12 1.22
N VAL A 7 -0.08 6.45 0.30
CA VAL A 7 1.14 5.68 0.03
C VAL A 7 2.31 6.61 0.18
N LEU A 8 3.29 6.21 1.00
CA LEU A 8 4.58 6.87 1.11
C LEU A 8 5.68 5.92 0.64
N VAL A 9 6.65 6.45 -0.08
CA VAL A 9 7.83 5.72 -0.54
C VAL A 9 9.06 6.45 -0.06
N LEU A 10 9.92 5.77 0.69
CA LEU A 10 11.22 6.26 1.13
C LEU A 10 12.31 5.49 0.41
N ALA A 11 13.10 6.18 -0.39
CA ALA A 11 14.18 5.58 -1.16
C ALA A 11 15.28 6.62 -1.42
N ARG A 12 16.51 6.31 -1.01
CA ARG A 12 17.58 7.30 -0.90
C ARG A 12 18.27 7.56 -2.24
N TYR A 13 18.20 8.80 -2.73
CA TYR A 13 18.81 9.24 -3.99
C TYR A 13 18.25 8.52 -5.24
N GLU A 14 17.00 8.06 -5.16
CA GLU A 14 16.32 7.31 -6.22
C GLU A 14 15.39 8.23 -7.05
N ASP A 15 15.69 9.54 -7.12
CA ASP A 15 14.84 10.51 -7.83
C ASP A 15 14.63 10.15 -9.31
N ASP A 16 15.67 9.67 -10.00
CA ASP A 16 15.57 9.22 -11.40
C ASP A 16 14.75 7.93 -11.55
N VAL A 17 14.82 7.02 -10.56
CA VAL A 17 14.04 5.78 -10.55
C VAL A 17 12.55 6.06 -10.31
N MET A 18 12.25 7.02 -9.45
CA MET A 18 10.87 7.43 -9.15
C MET A 18 10.26 8.36 -10.21
N GLU A 19 11.07 9.02 -11.03
CA GLU A 19 10.65 10.01 -12.03
C GLU A 19 9.44 9.56 -12.88
N PRO A 20 9.37 8.32 -13.40
CA PRO A 20 8.20 7.87 -14.15
C PRO A 20 6.90 7.99 -13.35
N LEU A 21 6.91 7.60 -12.08
CA LEU A 21 5.70 7.59 -11.24
C LEU A 21 5.28 8.99 -10.74
N THR A 22 6.14 10.01 -10.91
CA THR A 22 5.81 11.43 -10.64
C THR A 22 5.08 12.11 -11.79
N ARG A 23 4.90 11.42 -12.92
CA ARG A 23 4.16 11.89 -14.09
C ARG A 23 2.82 11.19 -14.20
N TYR A 24 1.86 11.91 -14.76
CA TYR A 24 0.58 11.34 -15.12
C TYR A 24 0.74 10.40 -16.32
N ASP A 25 0.12 9.24 -16.24
CA ASP A 25 0.18 8.19 -17.26
C ASP A 25 -1.18 7.49 -17.31
N GLU A 26 -1.87 7.62 -18.44
CA GLU A 26 -3.21 7.07 -18.64
C GLU A 26 -3.22 5.55 -18.81
N SER A 27 -2.06 4.94 -19.04
CA SER A 27 -1.94 3.48 -19.19
C SER A 27 -1.93 2.73 -17.84
N ARG A 28 -1.77 3.45 -16.72
CA ARG A 28 -1.74 2.86 -15.37
C ARG A 28 -3.11 2.41 -14.90
N THR A 29 -3.11 1.37 -14.07
CA THR A 29 -4.33 0.85 -13.44
C THR A 29 -4.77 1.71 -12.24
N TRP A 30 -3.82 2.39 -11.60
CA TRP A 30 -4.07 3.37 -10.53
C TRP A 30 -4.05 4.81 -11.09
N ARG A 31 -4.61 5.76 -10.34
CA ARG A 31 -4.74 7.16 -10.81
C ARG A 31 -4.02 8.15 -9.92
N GLY A 32 -3.21 9.00 -10.53
CA GLY A 32 -2.55 10.12 -9.88
C GLY A 32 -1.07 10.17 -10.26
N ARG A 33 -0.28 10.83 -9.42
CA ARG A 33 1.17 10.88 -9.51
C ARG A 33 1.75 10.98 -8.11
N PHE A 34 2.93 10.43 -7.93
CA PHE A 34 3.70 10.67 -6.72
C PHE A 34 4.20 12.12 -6.69
N GLU A 35 4.10 12.74 -5.52
CA GLU A 35 4.69 14.05 -5.25
C GLU A 35 5.85 13.88 -4.27
N ARG A 36 6.92 14.63 -4.51
CA ARG A 36 8.09 14.61 -3.61
C ARG A 36 7.71 15.31 -2.31
N ILE A 37 8.05 14.71 -1.18
CA ILE A 37 7.78 15.30 0.13
C ILE A 37 8.64 16.57 0.27
N PRO A 38 8.03 17.76 0.41
CA PRO A 38 8.77 19.01 0.48
C PRO A 38 9.72 19.05 1.69
N GLY A 39 10.92 19.61 1.48
CA GLY A 39 11.91 19.81 2.55
C GLY A 39 12.68 18.55 2.98
N TRP A 40 12.34 17.38 2.45
CA TRP A 40 13.12 16.17 2.69
C TRP A 40 14.35 16.15 1.79
N PHE A 41 15.53 16.12 2.41
CA PHE A 41 16.80 16.08 1.69
C PHE A 41 17.05 14.71 1.03
N VAL A 42 16.50 13.64 1.61
CA VAL A 42 16.63 12.27 1.10
C VAL A 42 15.28 11.76 0.61
N GLY A 43 15.31 11.09 -0.55
CA GLY A 43 14.15 10.74 -1.36
C GLY A 43 12.96 10.17 -0.59
N GLY A 44 11.88 10.94 -0.63
CA GLY A 44 10.59 10.64 -0.05
C GLY A 44 9.49 11.13 -1.01
N TRP A 45 8.53 10.27 -1.28
CA TRP A 45 7.39 10.56 -2.15
C TRP A 45 6.10 10.11 -1.49
N TYR A 46 5.01 10.79 -1.83
CA TYR A 46 3.69 10.42 -1.36
C TYR A 46 2.64 10.55 -2.45
N ILE A 47 1.54 9.83 -2.29
CA ILE A 47 0.31 9.97 -3.08
C ILE A 47 -0.88 9.61 -2.20
N GLU A 48 -2.01 10.26 -2.50
CA GLU A 48 -3.29 10.02 -1.84
C GLU A 48 -4.34 9.60 -2.86
N PHE A 49 -5.18 8.66 -2.45
CA PHE A 49 -6.32 8.16 -3.20
C PHE A 49 -7.59 8.46 -2.43
N PHE A 50 -8.65 8.83 -3.16
CA PHE A 50 -9.95 9.14 -2.57
C PHE A 50 -10.97 8.01 -2.76
N ARG A 51 -10.63 7.01 -3.60
CA ARG A 51 -11.49 5.86 -3.92
C ARG A 51 -10.65 4.59 -4.04
N GLU A 52 -11.17 3.47 -3.53
CA GLU A 52 -10.53 2.15 -3.57
C GLU A 52 -10.03 1.72 -4.96
N ARG A 53 -10.84 1.95 -6.00
CA ARG A 53 -10.44 1.56 -7.37
C ARG A 53 -9.23 2.33 -7.90
N GLN A 54 -8.90 3.49 -7.32
CA GLN A 54 -7.80 4.31 -7.81
C GLN A 54 -6.43 3.81 -7.38
N ARG A 55 -6.33 2.93 -6.37
CA ARG A 55 -5.05 2.46 -5.82
C ARG A 55 -4.58 1.10 -6.35
N VAL A 56 -5.44 0.35 -7.05
CA VAL A 56 -5.16 -1.02 -7.49
C VAL A 56 -4.00 -1.06 -8.51
N GLY A 57 -2.96 -1.84 -8.19
CA GLY A 57 -1.77 -2.05 -9.02
C GLY A 57 -0.61 -1.08 -8.76
N ILE A 58 -0.71 -0.16 -7.79
CA ILE A 58 0.39 0.71 -7.40
C ILE A 58 1.62 -0.08 -6.92
N LEU A 59 1.43 -1.15 -6.14
CA LEU A 59 2.55 -1.96 -5.66
C LEU A 59 3.29 -2.63 -6.82
N LYS A 60 2.55 -3.12 -7.82
CA LYS A 60 3.15 -3.74 -9.01
C LYS A 60 4.03 -2.75 -9.78
N ASP A 61 3.58 -1.51 -9.93
CA ASP A 61 4.36 -0.48 -10.63
C ASP A 61 5.59 -0.07 -9.82
N LEU A 62 5.49 0.00 -8.48
CA LEU A 62 6.65 0.22 -7.61
C LEU A 62 7.64 -0.95 -7.66
N GLU A 63 7.17 -2.19 -7.68
CA GLU A 63 8.01 -3.40 -7.81
C GLU A 63 8.77 -3.44 -9.14
N ALA A 64 8.16 -2.93 -10.22
CA ALA A 64 8.73 -2.96 -11.56
C ALA A 64 9.83 -1.91 -11.78
N LEU A 65 9.98 -0.93 -10.87
CA LEU A 65 11.03 0.08 -11.00
C LEU A 65 12.43 -0.52 -10.83
N PRO A 66 13.42 -0.05 -11.60
CA PRO A 66 14.80 -0.54 -11.52
C PRO A 66 15.54 0.08 -10.34
N TRP A 67 15.11 -0.24 -9.11
CA TRP A 67 15.73 0.26 -7.88
C TRP A 67 17.22 -0.07 -7.82
N ASN A 68 18.05 0.93 -7.49
CA ASN A 68 19.49 0.69 -7.35
C ASN A 68 19.80 -0.09 -6.06
N GLN A 69 19.05 0.18 -4.99
CA GLN A 69 19.14 -0.50 -3.69
C GLN A 69 17.74 -0.91 -3.17
N PRO A 70 17.11 -1.94 -3.75
CA PRO A 70 15.74 -2.35 -3.40
C PRO A 70 15.59 -2.68 -1.90
N GLU A 71 16.62 -3.22 -1.24
CA GLU A 71 16.63 -3.51 0.19
C GLU A 71 16.52 -2.27 1.09
N CYS A 72 16.81 -1.09 0.54
CA CYS A 72 16.69 0.20 1.23
C CYS A 72 15.35 0.88 0.98
N VAL A 73 14.52 0.35 0.09
CA VAL A 73 13.21 0.94 -0.24
C VAL A 73 12.20 0.55 0.83
N GLN A 74 11.53 1.55 1.39
CA GLN A 74 10.44 1.38 2.34
C GLN A 74 9.18 1.98 1.73
N VAL A 75 8.14 1.16 1.60
CA VAL A 75 6.82 1.59 1.12
C VAL A 75 5.86 1.48 2.30
N MET A 76 5.22 2.58 2.68
CA MET A 76 4.24 2.60 3.74
C MET A 76 2.86 2.84 3.15
N LEU A 77 1.90 1.99 3.48
CA LEU A 77 0.52 2.11 3.02
C LEU A 77 -0.40 2.28 4.22
N HIS A 78 -1.35 3.20 4.10
CA HIS A 78 -2.38 3.42 5.10
C HIS A 78 -3.70 3.61 4.38
N ASP A 79 -4.65 2.76 4.67
CA ASP A 79 -6.04 2.91 4.28
C ASP A 79 -6.85 3.52 5.44
N GLU A 80 -7.99 4.16 5.16
CA GLU A 80 -8.80 4.88 6.16
C GLU A 80 -9.19 4.02 7.38
N ASP A 81 -9.31 2.70 7.20
CA ASP A 81 -9.65 1.76 8.27
C ASP A 81 -8.42 1.22 9.03
N ASP A 82 -7.20 1.57 8.64
CA ASP A 82 -5.98 1.14 9.33
C ASP A 82 -5.74 2.00 10.60
N ASP A 83 -5.33 1.38 11.70
CA ASP A 83 -4.91 2.09 12.92
C ASP A 83 -3.54 2.78 12.74
N CYS A 84 -2.72 2.30 11.80
CA CYS A 84 -1.39 2.81 11.51
C CYS A 84 -0.92 2.39 10.11
N PHE A 85 0.21 2.95 9.65
CA PHE A 85 0.81 2.55 8.39
C PHE A 85 1.34 1.11 8.47
N GLY A 86 0.96 0.28 7.50
CA GLY A 86 1.69 -0.95 7.22
C GLY A 86 3.02 -0.63 6.52
N LEU A 87 4.00 -1.54 6.65
CA LEU A 87 5.32 -1.40 6.05
C LEU A 87 5.56 -2.51 5.03
N TRP A 88 5.85 -2.14 3.78
CA TRP A 88 6.27 -3.02 2.71
C TRP A 88 7.74 -2.79 2.39
N MET A 89 8.48 -3.87 2.25
CA MET A 89 9.88 -3.85 1.83
C MET A 89 10.14 -4.99 0.84
N PHE A 90 11.21 -4.86 0.05
CA PHE A 90 11.61 -5.91 -0.88
C PHE A 90 12.08 -7.17 -0.14
N ARG A 91 11.46 -8.31 -0.46
CA ARG A 91 11.93 -9.66 -0.15
C ARG A 91 11.87 -10.49 -1.43
N GLU A 92 12.98 -11.12 -1.80
CA GLU A 92 13.05 -11.97 -3.00
C GLU A 92 12.55 -11.28 -4.27
N GLY A 93 12.79 -9.97 -4.39
CA GLY A 93 12.40 -9.15 -5.54
C GLY A 93 10.94 -8.69 -5.55
N LYS A 94 10.18 -8.88 -4.47
CA LYS A 94 8.78 -8.44 -4.34
C LYS A 94 8.58 -7.55 -3.12
N LEU A 95 7.67 -6.57 -3.20
CA LEU A 95 7.23 -5.78 -2.07
C LEU A 95 6.26 -6.62 -1.24
N VAL A 96 6.67 -6.92 0.00
CA VAL A 96 5.89 -7.75 0.91
C VAL A 96 5.67 -6.97 2.20
N GLU A 97 4.46 -7.04 2.73
CA GLU A 97 4.16 -6.44 4.03
C GLU A 97 4.98 -7.15 5.11
N LEU A 98 5.72 -6.37 5.90
CA LEU A 98 6.47 -6.85 7.04
C LEU A 98 5.58 -6.81 8.29
N PRO A 99 5.56 -7.88 9.09
CA PRO A 99 4.82 -7.88 10.34
C PRO A 99 5.45 -6.87 11.30
N LEU A 100 4.63 -5.94 11.80
CA LEU A 100 5.02 -5.02 12.86
C LEU A 100 4.53 -5.59 14.19
N GLN A 101 5.37 -5.47 15.23
CA GLN A 101 5.00 -5.99 16.54
C GLN A 101 3.76 -5.26 17.06
N GLY A 102 2.78 -6.03 17.54
CA GLY A 102 1.54 -5.46 18.07
C GLY A 102 0.57 -4.99 17.01
N THR A 103 0.72 -5.41 15.75
CA THR A 103 -0.27 -5.18 14.69
C THR A 103 -0.64 -6.48 13.98
N GLU A 104 -1.84 -6.51 13.42
CA GLU A 104 -2.32 -7.62 12.60
C GLU A 104 -3.29 -7.10 11.53
N ARG A 105 -3.23 -7.67 10.32
CA ARG A 105 -4.10 -7.28 9.20
C ARG A 105 -5.29 -8.22 9.10
N PHE A 106 -6.48 -7.66 9.27
CA PHE A 106 -7.74 -8.38 9.26
C PHE A 106 -8.41 -8.25 7.90
N HIS A 107 -8.91 -9.37 7.38
CA HIS A 107 -9.59 -9.41 6.09
C HIS A 107 -11.05 -9.77 6.26
N GLN A 108 -11.91 -9.13 5.47
CA GLN A 108 -13.29 -9.52 5.26
C GLN A 108 -13.39 -10.63 4.20
N PRO A 109 -14.48 -11.41 4.17
CA PRO A 109 -14.75 -12.36 3.10
C PRO A 109 -14.75 -11.68 1.73
N ALA A 110 -14.35 -12.44 0.70
CA ALA A 110 -14.40 -11.98 -0.67
C ALA A 110 -15.81 -11.50 -1.01
N PRO A 111 -15.96 -10.35 -1.70
CA PRO A 111 -17.27 -9.87 -2.10
C PRO A 111 -17.94 -10.89 -3.03
N PRO A 112 -19.28 -11.01 -3.00
CA PRO A 112 -20.01 -11.99 -3.79
C PRO A 112 -19.92 -11.73 -5.31
N THR A 113 -19.55 -10.51 -5.71
CA THR A 113 -19.37 -10.12 -7.11
C THR A 113 -18.04 -9.38 -7.29
N GLN A 114 -17.53 -9.39 -8.53
CA GLN A 114 -16.29 -8.67 -8.89
C GLN A 114 -16.51 -7.17 -9.12
N GLU A 115 -17.71 -6.65 -8.87
CA GLU A 115 -18.04 -5.24 -9.03
C GLU A 115 -17.24 -4.37 -8.05
N TYR A 116 -16.91 -4.90 -6.87
CA TYR A 116 -16.11 -4.19 -5.86
C TYR A 116 -14.61 -4.36 -6.10
N ALA A 117 -13.85 -3.32 -5.75
CA ALA A 117 -12.40 -3.39 -5.74
C ALA A 117 -11.94 -4.40 -4.67
N PRO A 118 -10.81 -5.09 -4.88
CA PRO A 118 -10.22 -5.91 -3.84
C PRO A 118 -9.88 -5.07 -2.60
N SER A 119 -10.25 -5.59 -1.43
CA SER A 119 -9.92 -4.97 -0.14
C SER A 119 -8.56 -5.47 0.34
N PRO A 120 -7.66 -4.57 0.78
CA PRO A 120 -6.39 -4.94 1.35
C PRO A 120 -6.54 -5.48 2.76
N GLY A 121 -7.76 -5.53 3.31
CA GLY A 121 -7.95 -5.68 4.74
C GLY A 121 -7.56 -4.42 5.51
N SER A 122 -7.70 -4.47 6.82
CA SER A 122 -7.45 -3.36 7.73
C SER A 122 -6.42 -3.77 8.77
N LEU A 123 -5.41 -2.94 8.97
CA LEU A 123 -4.33 -3.15 9.92
C LEU A 123 -4.73 -2.59 11.28
N PHE A 124 -4.96 -3.48 12.24
CA PHE A 124 -5.31 -3.09 13.60
C PHE A 124 -4.14 -3.28 14.55
N ARG A 125 -4.06 -2.42 15.57
CA ARG A 125 -3.18 -2.65 16.70
C ARG A 125 -3.77 -3.72 17.60
N THR A 126 -2.97 -4.67 18.05
CA THR A 126 -3.39 -5.73 18.97
C THR A 126 -2.89 -5.48 20.40
N ASP A 127 -2.03 -4.48 20.58
CA ASP A 127 -1.36 -4.16 21.83
C ASP A 127 -2.06 -3.06 22.66
N VAL A 128 -3.05 -2.37 22.10
CA VAL A 128 -3.78 -1.27 22.76
C VAL A 128 -5.08 -1.71 23.45
N GLY A 129 -5.30 -3.02 23.57
CA GLY A 129 -6.45 -3.55 24.30
C GLY A 129 -7.79 -3.17 23.69
N HIS A 130 -7.92 -3.25 22.36
CA HIS A 130 -9.22 -3.09 21.71
C HIS A 130 -10.25 -4.02 22.38
N THR A 131 -11.41 -3.47 22.73
CA THR A 131 -12.51 -4.25 23.32
C THR A 131 -13.21 -5.13 22.29
N TRP A 132 -12.91 -4.93 21.00
CA TRP A 132 -13.41 -5.72 19.88
C TRP A 132 -12.32 -5.77 18.80
N LEU A 133 -12.01 -6.97 18.31
CA LEU A 133 -11.22 -7.17 17.08
C LEU A 133 -12.11 -7.90 16.07
N PRO A 134 -11.98 -7.63 14.76
CA PRO A 134 -12.71 -8.38 13.74
C PRO A 134 -12.36 -9.87 13.77
N GLU A 135 -13.27 -10.73 13.34
CA GLU A 135 -12.93 -12.13 13.10
C GLU A 135 -12.02 -12.25 11.86
N HIS A 136 -10.99 -13.10 11.94
CA HIS A 136 -10.16 -13.41 10.79
C HIS A 136 -10.93 -14.26 9.79
N THR A 137 -11.13 -13.73 8.59
CA THR A 137 -11.55 -14.54 7.45
C THR A 137 -10.42 -15.52 7.09
N PRO A 138 -10.68 -16.84 6.98
CA PRO A 138 -9.73 -17.81 6.47
C PRO A 138 -9.21 -17.45 5.08
N GLU A 139 -7.95 -17.75 4.77
CA GLU A 139 -7.31 -17.33 3.50
C GLU A 139 -8.09 -17.78 2.26
N GLU A 140 -8.67 -18.97 2.29
CA GLU A 140 -9.47 -19.55 1.21
C GLU A 140 -10.78 -18.80 0.93
N LEU A 141 -11.24 -17.97 1.87
CA LEU A 141 -12.44 -17.15 1.74
C LEU A 141 -12.12 -15.68 1.44
N ARG A 142 -10.84 -15.28 1.37
CA ARG A 142 -10.41 -13.91 1.05
C ARG A 142 -10.42 -13.67 -0.46
N ASP A 143 -10.48 -12.40 -0.85
CA ASP A 143 -10.32 -12.01 -2.26
C ASP A 143 -8.85 -12.22 -2.69
N PRO A 144 -8.56 -13.06 -3.70
CA PRO A 144 -7.19 -13.33 -4.11
C PRO A 144 -6.60 -12.24 -5.02
N ARG A 145 -7.39 -11.25 -5.45
CA ARG A 145 -6.94 -10.17 -6.34
C ARG A 145 -6.05 -9.19 -5.56
N PRO A 146 -4.98 -8.66 -6.18
CA PRO A 146 -4.13 -7.66 -5.54
C PRO A 146 -4.95 -6.40 -5.23
N ALA A 147 -4.93 -6.00 -3.96
CA ALA A 147 -5.69 -4.84 -3.48
C ALA A 147 -4.99 -3.50 -3.73
N TRP A 148 -3.66 -3.52 -3.69
CA TRP A 148 -2.79 -2.38 -3.98
C TRP A 148 -2.07 -2.60 -5.30
#